data_AF-A0A962GNH7-F1
#
_entry.id   AF-A0A962GNH7-F1
#
_cell.length_a   1.000
_cell.length_b   1.000
_cell.length_c   1.000
_cell.angle_alpha   90.00
_cell.angle_beta   90.00
_cell.angle_gamma   90.00
#
_symmetry.space_group_name_H-M   'P 1'
#
loop_
_entity.id
_entity.type
_entity.pdbx_description
1 polymer ?
#
loop_
_entity_poly.entity_id
_entity_poly.type
_entity_poly.pdbx_seq_one_letter_code
_entity_poly.pdbx_strand_id
1 'polypeptide(L)'
;MVSTWSGGNFDSQRWFNRSGGDGFWSTIEPINQQRWYYTIQNGIINRTNSASGGLGSTSTVSAAPSGWSGDRKPFITNFNLYQFGDETSGCPAVEGCGRMIAGSFRVWESVTGGVPTTGWKVNSPDLTKGTLGDRSYINQLSYAFSTPDVAIAGTNDGNVWFGFGMGQDVTNSATWVNVTDGNSVL
;
A
#
# COMPACT_ATOMS: atom_id res chain seq x y z
N MET A 1 -7.46 -18.68 -6.84
CA MET A 1 -7.74 -18.87 -8.28
C MET A 1 -8.24 -17.54 -8.79
N VAL A 2 -7.48 -16.85 -9.66
CA VAL A 2 -8.04 -15.75 -10.45
C VAL A 2 -8.85 -16.41 -11.56
N SER A 3 -10.17 -16.28 -11.54
CA SER A 3 -10.99 -16.66 -12.70
C SER A 3 -10.94 -15.50 -13.68
N THR A 4 -10.19 -15.65 -14.76
CA THR A 4 -10.24 -14.70 -15.87
C THR A 4 -11.46 -15.01 -16.75
N TRP A 5 -12.17 -13.96 -17.14
CA TRP A 5 -13.40 -14.08 -17.93
C TRP A 5 -13.05 -14.15 -19.42
N SER A 6 -13.11 -15.34 -20.02
CA SER A 6 -13.00 -15.51 -21.49
C SER A 6 -14.33 -15.83 -22.17
N GLY A 7 -15.45 -15.84 -21.42
CA GLY A 7 -16.78 -16.23 -21.89
C GLY A 7 -17.01 -17.76 -21.84
N GLY A 8 -18.23 -18.18 -21.48
CA GLY A 8 -18.63 -19.59 -21.34
C GLY A 8 -19.51 -19.86 -20.11
N ASN A 9 -20.13 -21.04 -20.04
CA ASN A 9 -20.83 -21.52 -18.84
C ASN A 9 -19.79 -21.90 -17.78
N PHE A 10 -19.87 -21.29 -16.58
CA PHE A 10 -18.96 -21.59 -15.48
C PHE A 10 -19.60 -22.60 -14.53
N ASP A 11 -18.89 -23.70 -14.27
CA ASP A 11 -19.21 -24.59 -13.15
C ASP A 11 -18.92 -23.91 -11.81
N SER A 12 -19.43 -24.51 -10.72
CA SER A 12 -19.26 -24.00 -9.36
C SER A 12 -17.78 -23.75 -9.01
N GLN A 13 -17.46 -22.51 -8.62
CA GLN A 13 -16.13 -22.16 -8.15
C GLN A 13 -16.01 -22.33 -6.64
N ARG A 14 -14.87 -22.82 -6.16
CA ARG A 14 -14.60 -22.94 -4.72
C ARG A 14 -14.19 -21.59 -4.16
N TRP A 15 -14.94 -21.08 -3.19
CA TRP A 15 -14.57 -19.90 -2.41
C TRP A 15 -13.46 -20.28 -1.42
N PHE A 16 -12.39 -19.49 -1.40
CA PHE A 16 -11.27 -19.70 -0.48
C PHE A 16 -11.23 -18.58 0.55
N ASN A 17 -11.29 -18.94 1.83
CA ASN A 17 -11.08 -17.99 2.90
C ASN A 17 -9.57 -17.62 2.98
N ARG A 18 -9.28 -16.34 3.21
CA ARG A 18 -7.94 -15.85 3.54
C ARG A 18 -7.93 -15.39 4.99
N SER A 19 -6.74 -15.18 5.56
CA SER A 19 -6.60 -14.53 6.87
C SER A 19 -7.10 -13.09 6.76
N GLY A 20 -8.41 -12.89 6.76
CA GLY A 20 -9.12 -11.63 6.88
C GLY A 20 -9.67 -11.48 8.30
N GLY A 21 -9.98 -10.24 8.68
CA GLY A 21 -10.59 -9.87 9.96
C GLY A 21 -11.64 -8.77 9.76
N ASP A 22 -11.81 -7.90 10.77
CA ASP A 22 -12.85 -6.86 10.89
C ASP A 22 -12.73 -5.67 9.91
N GLY A 23 -12.18 -5.92 8.71
CA GLY A 23 -11.92 -4.96 7.65
C GLY A 23 -10.68 -5.36 6.85
N PHE A 24 -10.76 -5.29 5.52
CA PHE A 24 -9.61 -5.55 4.66
C PHE A 24 -9.59 -4.61 3.46
N TRP A 25 -8.39 -4.13 3.11
CA TRP A 25 -8.10 -3.54 1.82
C TRP A 25 -7.30 -4.54 1.00
N SER A 26 -7.60 -4.68 -0.29
CA SER A 26 -6.87 -5.57 -1.18
C SER A 26 -6.74 -5.00 -2.58
N THR A 27 -5.64 -5.32 -3.26
CA THR A 27 -5.43 -5.00 -4.66
C THR A 27 -4.62 -6.08 -5.36
N ILE A 28 -4.79 -6.19 -6.68
CA ILE A 28 -4.12 -7.17 -7.52
C ILE A 28 -3.07 -6.43 -8.34
N GLU A 29 -1.88 -6.98 -8.44
CA GLU A 29 -0.90 -6.48 -9.39
C GLU A 29 -1.35 -6.83 -10.83
N PRO A 30 -1.63 -5.83 -11.69
CA PRO A 30 -2.45 -6.05 -12.88
C PRO A 30 -1.70 -6.62 -14.09
N ILE A 31 -0.37 -6.46 -14.16
CA ILE A 31 0.43 -6.86 -15.32
C ILE A 31 0.57 -8.38 -15.35
N ASN A 32 1.16 -8.96 -14.30
CA ASN A 32 1.37 -10.40 -14.24
C ASN A 32 0.20 -11.14 -13.59
N GLN A 33 -0.64 -10.45 -12.81
CA GLN A 33 -1.79 -11.03 -12.10
C GLN A 33 -1.38 -12.13 -11.10
N GLN A 34 -0.11 -12.14 -10.68
CA GLN A 34 0.45 -13.15 -9.79
C GLN A 34 0.45 -12.74 -8.31
N ARG A 35 0.37 -11.44 -8.02
CA ARG A 35 0.48 -10.92 -6.65
C ARG A 35 -0.81 -10.27 -6.25
N TRP A 36 -1.39 -10.79 -5.17
CA TRP A 36 -2.55 -10.21 -4.51
C TRP A 36 -2.08 -9.68 -3.17
N TYR A 37 -2.22 -8.37 -3.00
CA TYR A 37 -1.90 -7.67 -1.77
C TYR A 37 -3.17 -7.51 -0.96
N TYR A 38 -3.07 -7.70 0.35
CA TYR A 38 -4.20 -7.52 1.24
C TYR A 38 -3.75 -7.21 2.65
N THR A 39 -4.57 -6.46 3.38
CA THR A 39 -4.36 -6.23 4.81
C THR A 39 -4.92 -7.35 5.65
N ILE A 40 -4.26 -7.63 6.77
CA ILE A 40 -4.72 -8.55 7.81
C ILE A 40 -4.78 -7.81 9.16
N GLN A 41 -5.04 -8.54 10.25
CA GLN A 41 -5.10 -7.98 11.61
C GLN A 41 -3.89 -7.09 11.93
N ASN A 42 -4.13 -6.04 12.73
CA ASN A 42 -3.11 -5.07 13.17
C ASN A 42 -2.49 -4.25 12.02
N GLY A 43 -3.21 -4.08 10.92
CA GLY A 43 -2.78 -3.28 9.78
C GLY A 43 -1.59 -3.88 9.02
N ILE A 44 -1.29 -5.16 9.18
CA ILE A 44 -0.20 -5.83 8.46
C ILE A 44 -0.60 -6.00 6.99
N ILE A 45 0.36 -5.83 6.08
CA ILE A 45 0.20 -6.06 4.64
C ILE A 45 0.82 -7.41 4.29
N ASN A 46 0.05 -8.29 3.67
CA ASN A 46 0.52 -9.55 3.10
C ASN A 46 0.38 -9.54 1.59
N ARG A 47 1.18 -10.39 0.94
CA ARG A 47 1.14 -10.61 -0.51
C ARG A 47 1.23 -12.10 -0.83
N THR A 48 0.51 -12.55 -1.85
CA THR A 48 0.74 -13.88 -2.45
C THR A 48 2.02 -13.93 -3.30
N ASN A 49 2.62 -15.11 -3.46
CA ASN A 49 3.73 -15.31 -4.39
C ASN A 49 3.30 -15.82 -5.78
N SER A 50 2.02 -16.20 -5.97
CA SER A 50 1.50 -16.67 -7.26
C SER A 50 0.00 -16.38 -7.45
N ALA A 51 -0.44 -16.36 -8.72
CA ALA A 51 -1.81 -16.07 -9.16
C ALA A 51 -2.84 -17.11 -8.66
N SER A 52 -2.36 -18.32 -8.35
CA SER A 52 -3.24 -19.44 -8.01
C SER A 52 -3.96 -19.23 -6.69
N GLY A 53 -3.49 -18.32 -5.82
CA GLY A 53 -4.13 -18.01 -4.55
C GLY A 53 -4.53 -19.28 -3.77
N GLY A 54 -3.76 -20.37 -3.92
CA GLY A 54 -4.11 -21.70 -3.44
C GLY A 54 -4.01 -21.83 -1.91
N LEU A 55 -4.65 -22.89 -1.41
CA LEU A 55 -4.83 -23.32 -0.01
C LEU A 55 -3.60 -23.18 0.91
N GLY A 56 -3.89 -22.91 2.19
CA GLY A 56 -2.93 -23.06 3.29
C GLY A 56 -1.93 -21.93 3.39
N SER A 57 -1.28 -21.82 4.55
CA SER A 57 -0.31 -20.79 4.92
C SER A 57 1.00 -20.79 4.10
N THR A 58 1.04 -21.34 2.89
CA THR A 58 2.29 -21.75 2.23
C THR A 58 2.71 -20.93 1.00
N SER A 59 2.01 -19.84 0.66
CA SER A 59 2.49 -18.96 -0.42
C SER A 59 2.18 -17.47 -0.20
N THR A 60 2.06 -17.06 1.06
CA THR A 60 1.89 -15.65 1.43
C THR A 60 3.12 -15.20 2.21
N VAL A 61 3.61 -14.01 1.90
CA VAL A 61 4.72 -13.38 2.60
C VAL A 61 4.28 -12.05 3.16
N SER A 62 4.89 -11.64 4.28
CA SER A 62 4.74 -10.26 4.75
C SER A 62 5.29 -9.33 3.68
N ALA A 63 4.50 -8.32 3.35
CA ALA A 63 4.88 -7.21 2.51
C ALA A 63 4.82 -5.88 3.28
N ALA A 64 4.66 -5.93 4.61
CA ALA A 64 4.66 -4.75 5.46
C ALA A 64 6.08 -4.22 5.69
N PRO A 65 6.26 -2.91 5.94
CA PRO A 65 7.54 -2.36 6.37
C PRO A 65 8.14 -3.07 7.59
N SER A 66 9.45 -3.24 7.65
CA SER A 66 10.10 -3.90 8.80
C SER A 66 9.90 -3.15 10.13
N GLY A 67 9.82 -1.82 10.09
CA GLY A 67 9.53 -0.97 11.26
C GLY A 67 8.04 -0.85 11.61
N TRP A 68 7.16 -1.53 10.87
CA TRP A 68 5.72 -1.28 10.91
C TRP A 68 5.08 -1.50 12.28
N SER A 69 5.48 -2.53 13.01
CA SER A 69 4.87 -2.87 14.30
C SER A 69 5.02 -1.77 15.35
N GLY A 70 6.14 -1.02 15.33
CA GLY A 70 6.39 0.08 16.26
C GLY A 70 5.69 1.40 15.89
N ASP A 71 5.19 1.51 14.66
CA ASP A 71 4.52 2.73 14.21
C ASP A 71 3.08 2.81 14.73
N ARG A 72 2.68 4.03 15.12
CA ARG A 72 1.28 4.44 15.28
C ARG A 72 0.58 4.39 13.92
N LYS A 73 -0.46 3.56 13.78
CA LYS A 73 -1.12 3.25 12.49
C LYS A 73 -2.59 2.84 12.71
N PRO A 74 -3.44 2.92 11.68
CA PRO A 74 -4.81 2.44 11.78
C PRO A 74 -4.87 0.91 11.93
N PHE A 75 -5.99 0.41 12.46
CA PHE A 75 -6.30 -1.02 12.46
C PHE A 75 -6.45 -1.58 11.03
N ILE A 76 -7.08 -0.79 10.14
CA ILE A 76 -7.18 -1.06 8.70
C ILE A 76 -6.18 -0.17 7.97
N THR A 77 -5.11 -0.75 7.45
CA THR A 77 -4.04 -0.02 6.76
C THR A 77 -4.44 0.36 5.35
N ASN A 78 -4.28 1.64 5.00
CA ASN A 78 -4.33 2.08 3.62
C ASN A 78 -2.93 1.93 3.02
N PHE A 79 -2.81 1.06 2.02
CA PHE A 79 -1.66 0.99 1.14
C PHE A 79 -2.12 1.18 -0.29
N ASN A 80 -1.28 1.80 -1.11
CA ASN A 80 -1.57 2.02 -2.52
C ASN A 80 -0.47 1.36 -3.36
N LEU A 81 -0.87 0.49 -4.29
CA LEU A 81 -0.01 -0.02 -5.35
C LEU A 81 -0.23 0.88 -6.55
N TYR A 82 0.83 1.45 -7.11
CA TYR A 82 0.73 2.20 -8.35
C TYR A 82 0.48 1.23 -9.50
N GLN A 83 -0.65 1.38 -10.19
CA GLN A 83 -1.13 0.46 -11.23
C GLN A 83 -1.27 1.11 -12.60
N PHE A 84 -0.99 2.42 -12.69
CA PHE A 84 -1.24 3.24 -13.88
C PHE A 84 0.05 3.51 -14.67
N GLY A 85 1.13 2.83 -14.32
CA GLY A 85 2.43 3.01 -14.94
C GLY A 85 2.65 2.18 -16.20
N ASP A 86 3.74 2.52 -16.88
CA ASP A 86 4.32 1.73 -17.97
C ASP A 86 5.64 1.05 -17.54
N GLU A 87 6.38 0.54 -18.53
CA GLU A 87 7.70 -0.09 -18.36
C GLU A 87 8.70 0.76 -17.58
N THR A 88 8.64 2.09 -17.73
CA THR A 88 9.59 3.02 -17.14
C THR A 88 9.08 3.65 -15.84
N SER A 89 7.76 3.78 -15.70
CA SER A 89 7.14 4.46 -14.56
C SER A 89 6.67 3.50 -13.46
N GLY A 90 7.12 2.24 -13.45
CA GLY A 90 6.97 1.34 -12.30
C GLY A 90 6.02 0.15 -12.44
N CYS A 91 5.58 -0.16 -13.66
CA CYS A 91 4.83 -1.38 -13.99
C CYS A 91 5.43 -2.14 -15.20
N PRO A 92 6.70 -2.58 -15.13
CA PRO A 92 7.34 -3.32 -16.21
C PRO A 92 6.68 -4.67 -16.49
N ALA A 93 6.69 -5.13 -17.74
CA ALA A 93 6.05 -6.39 -18.15
C ALA A 93 6.62 -7.60 -17.43
N VAL A 94 7.93 -7.61 -17.15
CA VAL A 94 8.61 -8.76 -16.55
C VAL A 94 8.33 -8.82 -15.05
N GLU A 95 8.58 -7.73 -14.33
CA GLU A 95 8.48 -7.71 -12.86
C GLU A 95 7.09 -7.31 -12.37
N GLY A 96 6.21 -6.79 -13.22
CA GLY A 96 4.91 -6.18 -12.92
C GLY A 96 5.00 -4.95 -12.01
N CYS A 97 3.85 -4.43 -11.56
CA CYS A 97 3.84 -3.23 -10.71
C CYS A 97 4.49 -3.47 -9.34
N GLY A 98 5.50 -2.65 -9.00
CA GLY A 98 6.28 -2.75 -7.76
C GLY A 98 6.24 -1.52 -6.86
N ARG A 99 5.77 -0.37 -7.35
CA ARG A 99 5.71 0.87 -6.58
C ARG A 99 4.55 0.81 -5.59
N MET A 100 4.86 0.84 -4.29
CA MET A 100 3.89 0.77 -3.22
C MET A 100 4.16 1.82 -2.16
N ILE A 101 3.09 2.42 -1.63
CA ILE A 101 3.14 3.29 -0.45
C ILE A 101 2.19 2.77 0.62
N ALA A 102 2.54 2.98 1.89
CA ALA A 102 1.71 2.62 3.04
C ALA A 102 1.78 3.73 4.10
N GLY A 103 0.65 4.00 4.75
CA GLY A 103 0.51 5.08 5.72
C GLY A 103 0.42 4.59 7.17
N SER A 104 1.34 5.05 8.01
CA SER A 104 1.22 5.01 9.48
C SER A 104 0.97 6.43 10.00
N PHE A 105 1.75 6.95 10.95
CA PHE A 105 1.88 8.40 11.17
C PHE A 105 2.80 9.06 10.12
N ARG A 106 3.53 8.23 9.38
CA ARG A 106 4.44 8.60 8.29
C ARG A 106 4.19 7.73 7.07
N VAL A 107 4.67 8.17 5.92
CA VAL A 107 4.60 7.42 4.67
C VAL A 107 5.83 6.52 4.55
N TRP A 108 5.56 5.26 4.25
CA TRP A 108 6.54 4.30 3.82
C TRP A 108 6.40 4.09 2.32
N GLU A 109 7.51 3.88 1.63
CA GLU A 109 7.56 3.55 0.21
C GLU A 109 8.38 2.28 -0.04
N SER A 110 7.94 1.48 -1.00
CA SER A 110 8.71 0.37 -1.56
C SER A 110 8.68 0.45 -3.08
N VAL A 111 9.82 0.12 -3.70
CA VAL A 111 9.96 0.04 -5.15
C VAL A 111 9.94 -1.41 -5.67
N THR A 112 9.85 -2.38 -4.76
CA THR A 112 9.93 -3.82 -5.03
C THR A 112 8.66 -4.58 -4.63
N GLY A 113 7.56 -3.86 -4.41
CA GLY A 113 6.28 -4.42 -4.02
C GLY A 113 6.28 -4.96 -2.58
N GLY A 114 7.05 -4.32 -1.70
CA GLY A 114 7.12 -4.58 -0.27
C GLY A 114 7.88 -5.84 0.16
N VAL A 115 8.54 -6.53 -0.79
CA VAL A 115 9.33 -7.74 -0.53
C VAL A 115 10.74 -7.55 -1.09
N PRO A 116 11.81 -7.76 -0.30
CA PRO A 116 11.79 -8.07 1.13
C PRO A 116 11.22 -6.89 1.96
N THR A 117 10.72 -7.18 3.17
CA THR A 117 10.14 -6.17 4.09
C THR A 117 11.14 -5.08 4.52
N THR A 118 12.43 -5.36 4.39
CA THR A 118 13.53 -4.42 4.60
C THR A 118 13.74 -3.45 3.44
N GLY A 119 13.10 -3.69 2.30
CA GLY A 119 13.13 -2.81 1.12
C GLY A 119 12.26 -1.56 1.24
N TRP A 120 11.45 -1.46 2.29
CA TRP A 120 10.68 -0.24 2.55
C TRP A 120 11.59 0.87 3.07
N LYS A 121 11.38 2.08 2.53
CA LYS A 121 12.01 3.32 2.98
C LYS A 121 10.97 4.17 3.68
N VAL A 122 11.33 4.74 4.84
CA VAL A 122 10.56 5.86 5.38
C VAL A 122 10.71 7.00 4.38
N ASN A 123 9.61 7.56 3.91
CA ASN A 123 9.66 8.60 2.90
C ASN A 123 8.88 9.85 3.29
N SER A 124 8.62 10.07 4.59
CA SER A 124 8.09 11.33 5.12
C SER A 124 8.47 11.50 6.61
N PRO A 125 8.38 12.74 7.15
CA PRO A 125 8.31 12.95 8.60
C PRO A 125 6.96 12.46 9.18
N ASP A 126 6.69 12.74 10.46
CA ASP A 126 5.34 12.62 11.02
C ASP A 126 4.43 13.65 10.31
N LEU A 127 3.41 13.16 9.61
CA LEU A 127 2.46 14.00 8.86
C LEU A 127 1.23 14.38 9.70
N THR A 128 1.12 13.83 10.91
CA THR A 128 -0.02 14.06 11.80
C THR A 128 0.19 15.32 12.64
N LYS A 129 -0.89 15.89 13.18
CA LYS A 129 -0.81 16.95 14.20
C LYS A 129 -0.46 16.38 15.57
N GLY A 130 -0.75 15.11 15.81
CA GLY A 130 -0.54 14.44 17.10
C GLY A 130 -1.61 14.76 18.15
N THR A 131 -2.66 15.50 17.78
CA THR A 131 -3.70 16.00 18.71
C THR A 131 -4.62 14.89 19.23
N LEU A 132 -4.67 13.73 18.56
CA LEU A 132 -5.49 12.58 18.93
C LEU A 132 -4.69 11.46 19.61
N GLY A 133 -3.41 11.71 19.94
CA GLY A 133 -2.51 10.70 20.51
C GLY A 133 -2.32 9.52 19.56
N ASP A 134 -2.49 8.29 20.07
CA ASP A 134 -2.38 7.03 19.30
C ASP A 134 -3.38 6.89 18.15
N ARG A 135 -4.40 7.75 18.14
CA ARG A 135 -5.35 7.83 17.04
C ARG A 135 -4.90 8.79 15.95
N SER A 136 -3.77 9.48 16.04
CA SER A 136 -3.31 10.38 14.98
C SER A 136 -2.56 9.58 13.92
N TYR A 137 -3.14 9.33 12.75
CA TYR A 137 -2.50 8.54 11.70
C TYR A 137 -3.00 8.94 10.31
N ILE A 138 -2.27 8.51 9.28
CA ILE A 138 -2.66 8.59 7.88
C ILE A 138 -3.78 7.58 7.64
N ASN A 139 -4.96 8.07 7.25
CA ASN A 139 -6.14 7.27 6.97
C ASN A 139 -6.55 7.32 5.49
N GLN A 140 -5.86 8.11 4.67
CA GLN A 140 -6.00 8.16 3.22
C GLN A 140 -4.61 8.35 2.61
N LEU A 141 -4.25 7.54 1.61
CA LEU A 141 -2.95 7.60 0.96
C LEU A 141 -3.06 7.08 -0.46
N SER A 142 -2.59 7.86 -1.44
CA SER A 142 -2.59 7.46 -2.85
C SER A 142 -1.45 8.11 -3.61
N TYR A 143 -0.91 7.41 -4.59
CA TYR A 143 -0.13 8.04 -5.65
C TYR A 143 -1.03 8.93 -6.51
N ALA A 144 -0.42 9.90 -7.20
CA ALA A 144 -1.06 10.56 -8.31
C ALA A 144 -1.32 9.54 -9.44
N PHE A 145 -2.43 9.70 -10.16
CA PHE A 145 -2.77 8.79 -11.25
C PHE A 145 -1.75 8.82 -12.38
N SER A 146 -1.22 10.01 -12.71
CA SER A 146 -0.35 10.24 -13.86
C SER A 146 1.13 9.94 -13.61
N THR A 147 1.55 9.80 -12.35
CA THR A 147 2.95 9.55 -12.00
C THR A 147 3.06 8.94 -10.60
N PRO A 148 3.96 7.97 -10.38
CA PRO A 148 4.28 7.49 -9.04
C PRO A 148 5.13 8.49 -8.24
N ASP A 149 5.67 9.55 -8.85
CA ASP A 149 6.62 10.47 -8.19
C ASP A 149 5.93 11.46 -7.23
N VAL A 150 4.59 11.49 -7.26
CA VAL A 150 3.75 12.36 -6.43
C VAL A 150 2.76 11.50 -5.66
N ALA A 151 2.56 11.82 -4.39
CA ALA A 151 1.56 11.18 -3.54
C ALA A 151 0.78 12.21 -2.73
N ILE A 152 -0.43 11.85 -2.32
CA ILE A 152 -1.26 12.61 -1.38
C ILE A 152 -1.52 11.78 -0.13
N ALA A 153 -1.40 12.41 1.04
CA ALA A 153 -1.70 11.80 2.33
C ALA A 153 -2.72 12.64 3.10
N GLY A 154 -3.78 12.00 3.59
CA GLY A 154 -4.74 12.57 4.52
C GLY A 154 -4.59 11.93 5.89
N THR A 155 -4.56 12.74 6.94
CA THR A 155 -4.54 12.27 8.32
C THR A 155 -5.90 12.43 8.96
N ASN A 156 -6.24 11.51 9.86
CA ASN A 156 -7.52 11.56 10.55
C ASN A 156 -7.62 12.65 11.64
N ASP A 157 -6.50 13.29 11.98
CA ASP A 157 -6.46 14.50 12.78
C ASP A 157 -6.46 15.79 11.94
N GLY A 158 -6.70 15.65 10.63
CA GLY A 158 -7.18 16.72 9.77
C GLY A 158 -6.13 17.43 8.93
N ASN A 159 -4.94 16.85 8.70
CA ASN A 159 -4.00 17.38 7.71
C ASN A 159 -4.20 16.74 6.33
N VAL A 160 -3.92 17.51 5.28
CA VAL A 160 -3.66 16.97 3.94
C VAL A 160 -2.28 17.43 3.49
N TRP A 161 -1.52 16.50 2.90
CA TRP A 161 -0.17 16.72 2.42
C TRP A 161 0.01 16.21 0.99
N PHE A 162 0.87 16.90 0.24
CA PHE A 162 1.43 16.41 -1.01
C PHE A 162 2.91 16.06 -0.82
N GLY A 163 3.28 14.86 -1.27
CA GLY A 163 4.66 14.38 -1.35
C GLY A 163 5.16 14.45 -2.79
N PHE A 164 6.37 14.96 -3.00
CA PHE A 164 7.02 15.09 -4.29
C PHE A 164 8.39 14.41 -4.28
N GLY A 165 8.79 13.81 -5.40
CA GLY A 165 10.07 13.11 -5.51
C GLY A 165 10.04 11.73 -4.85
N MET A 166 8.89 11.06 -4.92
CA MET A 166 8.76 9.65 -4.55
C MET A 166 9.60 8.77 -5.50
N GLY A 167 9.74 7.50 -5.18
CA GLY A 167 10.27 6.47 -6.07
C GLY A 167 11.80 6.37 -6.13
N GLN A 168 12.54 7.05 -5.25
CA GLN A 168 14.00 7.09 -5.32
C GLN A 168 14.69 5.89 -4.64
N ASP A 169 13.95 5.04 -3.93
CA ASP A 169 14.50 3.96 -3.09
C ASP A 169 15.53 4.44 -2.05
N VAL A 170 15.35 5.68 -1.59
CA VAL A 170 16.20 6.33 -0.57
C VAL A 170 15.30 6.85 0.54
N THR A 171 15.70 6.60 1.79
CA THR A 171 15.01 7.10 2.99
C THR A 171 14.93 8.62 2.98
N ASN A 172 13.74 9.17 3.23
CA ASN A 172 13.45 10.60 3.28
C ASN A 172 13.87 11.36 2.00
N SER A 173 13.67 10.74 0.84
CA SER A 173 13.96 11.36 -0.47
C SER A 173 12.85 12.33 -0.90
N ALA A 174 11.61 12.07 -0.51
CA ALA A 174 10.48 12.89 -0.88
C ALA A 174 10.36 14.16 -0.02
N THR A 175 9.93 15.25 -0.66
CA THR A 175 9.58 16.51 -0.01
C THR A 175 8.07 16.56 0.22
N TRP A 176 7.64 16.79 1.47
CA TRP A 176 6.23 16.85 1.84
C TRP A 176 5.79 18.27 2.19
N VAL A 177 4.69 18.71 1.60
CA VAL A 177 4.10 20.04 1.79
C VAL A 177 2.70 19.90 2.36
N ASN A 178 2.42 20.55 3.49
CA ASN A 178 1.08 20.62 4.08
C ASN A 178 0.25 21.62 3.27
N VAL A 179 -0.88 21.19 2.72
CA VAL A 179 -1.75 22.05 1.91
C VAL A 179 -2.99 22.54 2.66
N THR A 180 -3.07 22.21 3.94
CA THR A 180 -4.15 22.63 4.84
C THR A 180 -3.72 23.68 5.85
N ASP A 181 -2.44 24.11 5.84
CA ASP A 181 -1.85 24.95 6.88
C ASP A 181 -2.11 24.41 8.30
N GLY A 182 -1.94 23.08 8.44
CA GLY A 182 -2.26 22.40 9.69
C GLY A 182 -3.76 22.39 10.03
N ASN A 183 -4.64 22.69 9.06
CA ASN A 183 -6.09 22.83 9.20
C ASN A 183 -6.44 23.58 10.49
N SER A 184 -5.93 24.81 10.57
CA SER A 184 -6.07 25.73 11.70
C SER A 184 -7.48 26.32 11.81
N VAL A 185 -8.30 26.21 10.75
CA VAL A 185 -9.70 26.63 10.70
C VAL A 185 -10.53 25.51 10.08
N LEU A 186 -11.51 25.01 10.83
CA LEU A 186 -12.55 24.06 10.40
C LEU A 186 -13.78 24.81 9.89
#